data_AF-A0AAW2R8F6-F1
#
_entry.id   AF-A0AAW2R8F6-F1
#
_cell.length_a   1.000
_cell.length_b   1.000
_cell.length_c   1.000
_cell.angle_alpha   90.00
_cell.angle_beta   90.00
_cell.angle_gamma   90.00
#
_symmetry.space_group_name_H-M   'P 1'
#
loop_
_entity.id
_entity.type
_entity.pdbx_description
1 polymer ?
#
loop_
_entity_poly.entity_id
_entity_poly.type
_entity_poly.pdbx_seq_one_letter_code
_entity_poly.pdbx_strand_id
1 'polypeptide(L)'
;MAATTLFLSSLILLILAQAPAQPQAPPPASDACNGIFLSYSYSTGRRVPPILKSDPTRQAYRFESAFSILNNDLQDLKSWRVFVGFQHDEYLVSASNAVLADGNSIPGSVGNGTVFAGFPNPDLKTAIETAGDLTQMSARVELVGTQFGVAPPDAPMPSNISLVNDGWVCPKPTMQGNRTLQVCCTRDPKFKSNVTINEEFLPRQNGDLTIVYDV
;
A
#
# COMPACT_ATOMS: atom_id res chain seq x y z
N MET A 1 -69.29 -25.51 19.82
CA MET A 1 -68.66 -26.15 18.65
C MET A 1 -67.81 -25.12 17.96
N ALA A 2 -66.55 -25.48 17.68
CA ALA A 2 -65.51 -24.75 16.92
C ALA A 2 -64.98 -23.43 17.52
N ALA A 3 -63.92 -23.57 18.33
CA ALA A 3 -62.94 -22.52 18.61
C ALA A 3 -61.80 -22.66 17.59
N THR A 4 -61.49 -21.58 16.86
CA THR A 4 -60.39 -21.49 15.91
C THR A 4 -59.31 -20.56 16.48
N THR A 5 -58.21 -21.17 16.93
CA THR A 5 -57.03 -20.49 17.47
C THR A 5 -56.07 -20.14 16.33
N LEU A 6 -55.89 -18.84 16.08
CA LEU A 6 -54.87 -18.31 15.16
C LEU A 6 -53.53 -18.24 15.90
N PHE A 7 -52.57 -19.07 15.49
CA PHE A 7 -51.17 -18.98 15.89
C PHE A 7 -50.46 -17.90 15.06
N LEU A 8 -50.06 -16.79 15.69
CA LEU A 8 -49.16 -15.80 15.10
C LEU A 8 -47.72 -16.20 15.42
N SER A 9 -47.01 -16.83 14.47
CA SER A 9 -45.57 -17.06 14.58
C SER A 9 -44.82 -15.77 14.25
N SER A 10 -44.26 -15.10 15.27
CA SER A 10 -43.35 -13.96 15.06
C SER A 10 -41.99 -14.47 14.59
N LEU A 11 -41.68 -14.21 13.31
CA LEU A 11 -40.38 -14.48 12.71
C LEU A 11 -39.44 -13.31 13.03
N ILE A 12 -38.56 -13.49 14.02
CA ILE A 12 -37.57 -12.50 14.44
C ILE A 12 -36.40 -12.58 13.44
N LEU A 13 -36.30 -11.60 12.54
CA LEU A 13 -35.14 -11.43 11.67
C LEU A 13 -33.94 -10.92 12.49
N LEU A 14 -32.94 -11.77 12.74
CA LEU A 14 -31.62 -11.34 13.19
C LEU A 14 -30.91 -10.65 12.03
N ILE A 15 -30.87 -9.32 12.06
CA ILE A 15 -30.01 -8.52 11.18
C ILE A 15 -28.61 -8.55 11.81
N LEU A 16 -27.67 -9.32 11.23
CA LEU A 16 -26.26 -9.20 11.55
C LEU A 16 -25.76 -7.84 11.06
N ALA A 17 -25.66 -6.87 11.97
CA ALA A 17 -24.93 -5.64 11.71
C ALA A 17 -23.45 -5.99 11.48
N GLN A 18 -22.98 -5.86 10.23
CA GLN A 18 -21.55 -5.88 9.93
C GLN A 18 -20.94 -4.61 10.54
N ALA A 19 -20.12 -4.77 11.58
CA ALA A 19 -19.38 -3.67 12.16
C ALA A 19 -18.41 -3.10 11.10
N PRO A 20 -18.30 -1.77 10.94
CA PRO A 20 -17.31 -1.18 10.05
C PRO A 20 -15.91 -1.58 10.51
N ALA A 21 -15.03 -1.92 9.55
CA ALA A 21 -13.64 -2.24 9.82
C ALA A 21 -12.96 -1.03 10.51
N GLN A 22 -12.60 -1.17 11.79
CA GLN A 22 -11.82 -0.16 12.47
C GLN A 22 -10.42 -0.06 11.85
N PRO A 23 -9.88 1.14 11.65
CA PRO A 23 -8.49 1.31 11.25
C PRO A 23 -7.58 0.56 12.24
N GLN A 24 -6.71 -0.32 11.71
CA GLN A 24 -5.74 -1.02 12.55
C GLN A 24 -4.78 0.01 13.17
N ALA A 25 -4.52 -0.12 14.47
CA ALA A 25 -3.57 0.74 15.16
C ALA A 25 -2.18 0.64 14.48
N PRO A 26 -1.49 1.77 14.26
CA PRO A 26 -0.17 1.78 13.66
C PRO A 26 0.84 0.95 14.47
N PRO A 27 1.88 0.37 13.84
CA PRO A 27 2.95 -0.33 14.56
C PRO A 27 3.68 0.63 15.51
N PRO A 28 4.19 0.21 16.67
CA PRO A 28 4.93 1.08 17.61
C PRO A 28 6.14 1.79 16.99
N ALA A 29 6.75 1.19 15.96
CA ALA A 29 7.86 1.80 15.22
C ALA A 29 7.44 3.08 14.46
N SER A 30 6.16 3.22 14.14
CA SER A 30 5.62 4.42 13.49
C SER A 30 5.54 5.61 14.46
N ASP A 31 5.28 5.37 15.75
CA ASP A 31 5.22 6.44 16.78
C ASP A 31 6.56 7.14 16.97
N ALA A 32 7.67 6.44 16.71
CA ALA A 32 9.02 6.99 16.79
C ALA A 32 9.48 7.68 15.49
N CYS A 33 8.71 7.58 14.41
CA CYS A 33 9.08 8.13 13.10
C CYS A 33 8.60 9.58 12.94
N ASN A 34 9.54 10.53 12.95
CA ASN A 34 9.29 11.93 12.60
C ASN A 34 9.54 12.15 11.09
N GLY A 35 8.60 11.72 10.26
CA GLY A 35 8.72 11.75 8.80
C GLY A 35 7.63 10.90 8.12
N ILE A 36 7.95 10.34 6.96
CA ILE A 36 7.06 9.41 6.25
C ILE A 36 7.41 7.98 6.64
N PHE A 37 6.50 7.32 7.34
CA PHE A 37 6.66 5.92 7.73
C PHE A 37 6.10 5.00 6.66
N LEU A 38 6.90 4.03 6.22
CA LEU A 38 6.50 2.98 5.29
C LEU A 38 6.61 1.62 5.98
N SER A 39 5.63 0.77 5.73
CA SER A 39 5.70 -0.65 6.12
C SER A 39 5.19 -1.54 5.01
N TYR A 40 5.81 -2.70 4.83
CA TYR A 40 5.35 -3.78 3.96
C TYR A 40 5.17 -5.03 4.81
N SER A 41 4.07 -5.75 4.60
CA SER A 41 3.75 -6.98 5.31
C SER A 41 3.30 -8.07 4.35
N TYR A 42 3.80 -9.29 4.53
CA TYR A 42 3.37 -10.47 3.80
C TYR A 42 2.31 -11.25 4.60
N SER A 43 1.14 -11.46 4.02
CA SER A 43 -0.04 -12.05 4.69
C SER A 43 -0.16 -13.55 4.49
N THR A 44 -0.06 -14.04 3.25
CA THR A 44 -0.14 -15.47 2.95
C THR A 44 0.31 -15.78 1.53
N GLY A 45 0.54 -17.06 1.26
CA GLY A 45 0.81 -17.55 -0.07
C GLY A 45 0.44 -19.01 -0.23
N ARG A 46 0.21 -19.42 -1.47
CA ARG A 46 -0.14 -20.80 -1.81
C ARG A 46 0.36 -21.16 -3.19
N ARG A 47 0.71 -22.43 -3.36
CA ARG A 47 1.11 -22.98 -4.65
C ARG A 47 -0.04 -22.84 -5.65
N VAL A 48 0.27 -22.43 -6.87
CA VAL A 48 -0.72 -22.31 -7.96
C VAL A 48 -0.36 -23.21 -9.14
N PRO A 49 -1.35 -23.75 -9.87
CA PRO A 49 -1.09 -24.54 -11.09
C PRO A 49 -0.41 -23.72 -12.20
N PRO A 50 0.34 -24.38 -13.11
CA PRO A 50 0.67 -25.80 -13.11
C PRO A 50 1.67 -26.19 -12.01
N ILE A 51 1.67 -27.46 -11.61
CA ILE A 51 2.62 -27.98 -10.63
C ILE A 51 3.87 -28.49 -11.35
N LEU A 52 4.98 -27.78 -11.18
CA LEU A 52 6.25 -28.06 -11.85
C LEU A 52 7.09 -29.01 -10.99
N LYS A 53 6.93 -30.32 -11.20
CA LYS A 53 7.73 -31.34 -10.47
C LYS A 53 9.19 -31.37 -10.91
N SER A 54 9.47 -31.07 -12.18
CA SER A 54 10.81 -31.09 -12.76
C SER A 54 11.63 -29.83 -12.50
N ASP A 55 10.96 -28.71 -12.20
CA ASP A 55 11.61 -27.42 -11.92
C ASP A 55 10.90 -26.70 -10.76
N PRO A 56 11.26 -27.03 -9.51
CA PRO A 56 10.69 -26.39 -8.33
C PRO A 56 11.02 -24.90 -8.23
N THR A 57 12.11 -24.43 -8.84
CA THR A 57 12.54 -23.02 -8.77
C THR A 57 11.63 -22.11 -9.56
N ARG A 58 11.02 -22.63 -10.63
CA ARG A 58 10.01 -21.95 -11.44
C ARG A 58 8.58 -22.25 -11.00
N GLN A 59 8.39 -22.95 -9.87
CA GLN A 59 7.05 -23.16 -9.33
C GLN A 59 6.45 -21.83 -8.91
N ALA A 60 5.29 -21.52 -9.48
CA ALA A 60 4.50 -20.34 -9.15
C ALA A 60 3.76 -20.50 -7.82
N TYR A 61 3.80 -19.44 -7.02
CA TYR A 61 3.04 -19.31 -5.77
C TYR A 61 2.31 -17.97 -5.77
N ARG A 62 1.01 -17.99 -5.48
CA ARG A 62 0.26 -16.78 -5.15
C ARG A 62 0.86 -16.16 -3.90
N PHE A 63 0.97 -14.84 -3.87
CA PHE A 63 1.22 -14.09 -2.65
C PHE A 63 0.12 -13.05 -2.42
N GLU A 64 -0.14 -12.77 -1.15
CA GLU A 64 -0.95 -11.66 -0.67
C GLU A 64 -0.12 -10.88 0.33
N SER A 65 -0.04 -9.57 0.12
CA SER A 65 0.75 -8.65 0.93
C SER A 65 0.08 -7.29 0.96
N ALA A 66 0.54 -6.42 1.85
CA ALA A 66 0.12 -5.03 1.85
C ALA A 66 1.28 -4.14 2.25
N PHE A 67 1.35 -2.95 1.67
CA PHE A 67 2.16 -1.88 2.23
C PHE A 67 1.28 -0.73 2.71
N SER A 68 1.76 -0.04 3.73
CA SER A 68 1.17 1.19 4.23
C SER A 68 2.17 2.33 4.16
N ILE A 69 1.61 3.52 4.01
CA ILE A 69 2.31 4.79 4.08
C ILE A 69 1.58 5.67 5.09
N LEU A 70 2.32 6.31 5.98
CA LEU A 70 1.79 7.19 7.01
C LEU A 70 2.63 8.47 7.06
N ASN A 71 1.95 9.62 6.98
CA ASN A 71 2.55 10.93 7.09
C ASN A 71 2.60 11.41 8.55
N ASN A 72 3.75 11.22 9.21
CA ASN A 72 4.05 11.81 10.51
C ASN A 72 4.96 13.05 10.38
N ASP A 73 5.12 13.59 9.17
CA ASP A 73 5.89 14.80 8.92
C ASP A 73 5.04 16.06 9.23
N LEU A 74 5.72 17.20 9.30
CA LEU A 74 5.14 18.54 9.44
C LEU A 74 4.62 19.11 8.10
N GLN A 75 4.72 18.38 7.00
CA GLN A 75 4.25 18.80 5.68
C GLN A 75 3.39 17.72 5.04
N ASP A 76 2.41 18.18 4.26
CA ASP A 76 1.63 17.30 3.40
C ASP A 76 2.55 16.52 2.46
N LEU A 77 2.32 15.21 2.36
CA LEU A 77 2.93 14.40 1.32
C LEU A 77 2.01 14.41 0.11
N LYS A 78 2.39 15.22 -0.88
CA LYS A 78 1.64 15.37 -2.12
C LYS A 78 2.00 14.28 -3.12
N SER A 79 1.00 13.72 -3.78
CA SER A 79 1.13 12.71 -4.83
C SER A 79 2.15 11.61 -4.48
N TRP A 80 1.90 10.89 -3.39
CA TRP A 80 2.87 9.92 -2.87
C TRP A 80 3.23 8.84 -3.90
N ARG A 81 4.52 8.47 -3.90
CA ARG A 81 5.10 7.44 -4.76
C ARG A 81 6.02 6.54 -3.93
N VAL A 82 5.74 5.25 -3.94
CA VAL A 82 6.49 4.25 -3.16
C VAL A 82 7.10 3.22 -4.10
N PHE A 83 8.40 3.01 -4.00
CA PHE A 83 9.10 1.91 -4.65
C PHE A 83 9.03 0.66 -3.78
N VAL A 84 8.70 -0.47 -4.40
CA VAL A 84 8.78 -1.81 -3.80
C VAL A 84 9.74 -2.65 -4.63
N GLY A 85 10.84 -3.08 -4.01
CA GLY A 85 11.89 -3.87 -4.62
C GLY A 85 11.60 -5.37 -4.62
N PHE A 86 10.58 -5.79 -5.38
CA PHE A 86 10.33 -7.20 -5.73
C PHE A 86 11.62 -7.89 -6.24
N GLN A 87 11.79 -9.18 -5.96
CA GLN A 87 13.06 -9.89 -6.18
C GLN A 87 12.94 -11.41 -6.49
N HIS A 88 11.74 -11.89 -6.78
CA HIS A 88 11.39 -13.29 -7.03
C HIS A 88 10.59 -13.46 -8.33
N ASP A 89 10.97 -12.70 -9.37
CA ASP A 89 10.30 -12.66 -10.68
C ASP A 89 8.79 -12.40 -10.60
N GLU A 90 8.38 -11.52 -9.69
CA GLU A 90 6.98 -11.35 -9.34
C GLU A 90 6.13 -10.82 -10.52
N TYR A 91 4.90 -11.31 -10.56
CA TYR A 91 3.83 -10.84 -11.44
C TYR A 91 2.72 -10.26 -10.56
N LEU A 92 2.46 -8.97 -10.70
CA LEU A 92 1.41 -8.30 -9.94
C LEU A 92 0.08 -8.45 -10.68
N VAL A 93 -0.97 -8.85 -9.96
CA VAL A 93 -2.32 -9.08 -10.52
C VAL A 93 -3.27 -7.96 -10.10
N SER A 94 -3.19 -7.50 -8.86
CA SER A 94 -3.99 -6.37 -8.39
C SER A 94 -3.25 -5.55 -7.33
N ALA A 95 -3.53 -4.25 -7.30
CA ALA A 95 -3.14 -3.31 -6.24
C ALA A 95 -4.37 -2.47 -5.86
N SER A 96 -4.72 -2.39 -4.58
CA SER A 96 -5.78 -1.48 -4.12
C SER A 96 -5.23 -0.08 -3.87
N ASN A 97 -6.02 0.95 -4.12
CA ASN A 97 -5.68 2.35 -3.84
C ASN A 97 -4.37 2.87 -4.47
N ALA A 98 -3.90 2.23 -5.54
CA ALA A 98 -2.66 2.59 -6.22
C ALA A 98 -2.66 2.12 -7.67
N VAL A 99 -1.84 2.78 -8.49
CA VAL A 99 -1.52 2.39 -9.87
C VAL A 99 -0.01 2.28 -10.03
N LEU A 100 0.45 1.61 -11.09
CA LEU A 100 1.87 1.60 -11.43
C LEU A 100 2.26 2.95 -12.04
N ALA A 101 3.29 3.58 -11.49
CA ALA A 101 3.71 4.92 -11.87
C ALA A 101 4.42 4.98 -13.24
N ASP A 102 4.81 3.83 -13.80
CA ASP A 102 5.36 3.70 -15.15
C ASP A 102 4.28 3.61 -16.23
N GLY A 103 2.99 3.59 -15.85
CA GLY A 103 1.86 3.49 -16.76
C GLY A 103 1.60 2.07 -17.28
N ASN A 104 2.35 1.06 -16.83
CA ASN A 104 2.09 -0.32 -17.19
C ASN A 104 0.78 -0.83 -16.59
N SER A 105 0.11 -1.73 -17.29
CA SER A 105 -1.11 -2.36 -16.82
C SER A 105 -0.83 -3.56 -15.93
N ILE A 106 -1.72 -3.77 -14.94
CA ILE A 106 -1.82 -5.02 -14.20
C ILE A 106 -2.96 -5.86 -14.79
N PRO A 107 -2.79 -7.20 -14.98
CA PRO A 107 -1.64 -7.99 -14.55
C PRO A 107 -0.34 -7.78 -15.35
N GLY A 108 0.81 -7.61 -14.66
CA GLY A 108 2.11 -7.32 -15.28
C GLY A 108 3.32 -7.78 -14.45
N SER A 109 4.49 -7.91 -15.10
CA SER A 109 5.74 -8.28 -14.42
C SER A 109 6.33 -7.10 -13.65
N VAL A 110 6.76 -7.35 -12.42
CA VAL A 110 7.32 -6.35 -11.50
C VAL A 110 8.61 -6.82 -10.81
N GLY A 111 9.21 -7.92 -11.26
CA GLY A 111 10.30 -8.63 -10.57
C GLY A 111 11.61 -7.85 -10.36
N ASN A 112 11.82 -6.73 -11.05
CA ASN A 112 12.95 -5.82 -10.81
C ASN A 112 12.61 -4.66 -9.85
N GLY A 113 11.46 -4.78 -9.18
CA GLY A 113 10.81 -3.71 -8.44
C GLY A 113 9.95 -2.82 -9.33
N THR A 114 9.03 -2.11 -8.69
CA THR A 114 8.13 -1.16 -9.36
C THR A 114 7.81 0.01 -8.43
N VAL A 115 7.34 1.11 -9.01
CA VAL A 115 6.90 2.29 -8.28
C VAL A 115 5.38 2.36 -8.33
N PHE A 116 4.75 2.41 -7.16
CA PHE A 116 3.33 2.67 -6.99
C PHE A 116 3.09 4.16 -6.81
N ALA A 117 2.05 4.68 -7.45
CA ALA A 117 1.51 6.01 -7.20
C ALA A 117 0.12 5.87 -6.59
N GLY A 118 -0.21 6.74 -5.64
CA GLY A 118 -1.53 6.72 -4.99
C GLY A 118 -2.67 6.98 -5.97
N PHE A 119 -3.81 6.32 -5.74
CA PHE A 119 -5.03 6.53 -6.50
C PHE A 119 -6.26 6.15 -5.66
N PRO A 120 -7.38 6.88 -5.72
CA PRO A 120 -7.62 8.10 -6.48
C PRO A 120 -7.09 9.38 -5.80
N ASN A 121 -6.87 9.33 -4.49
CA ASN A 121 -6.43 10.48 -3.69
C ASN A 121 -5.01 10.20 -3.16
N PRO A 122 -3.97 10.75 -3.80
CA PRO A 122 -2.58 10.43 -3.48
C PRO A 122 -1.94 11.41 -2.49
N ASP A 123 -2.70 12.35 -1.95
CA ASP A 123 -2.21 13.33 -0.98
C ASP A 123 -2.47 12.83 0.44
N LEU A 124 -1.45 12.88 1.30
CA LEU A 124 -1.58 12.57 2.72
C LEU A 124 -1.34 13.82 3.55
N LYS A 125 -2.33 14.13 4.39
CA LYS A 125 -2.32 15.26 5.30
C LYS A 125 -1.41 15.03 6.51
N THR A 126 -1.00 16.10 7.16
CA THR A 126 -0.23 16.03 8.42
C THR A 126 -1.11 15.71 9.62
N ALA A 127 -0.51 15.16 10.67
CA ALA A 127 -1.18 14.97 11.96
C ALA A 127 -1.70 16.29 12.58
N ILE A 128 -1.06 17.42 12.25
CA ILE A 128 -1.39 18.74 12.78
C ILE A 128 -2.72 19.22 12.19
N GLU A 129 -2.88 19.11 10.86
CA GLU A 129 -4.08 19.54 10.16
C GLU A 129 -5.29 18.64 10.47
N THR A 130 -5.05 17.35 10.72
CA THR A 130 -6.11 16.35 10.86
C THR A 130 -6.40 15.93 12.30
N ALA A 131 -5.70 16.52 13.28
CA ALA A 131 -5.72 16.08 14.66
C ALA A 131 -5.43 14.57 14.85
N GLY A 132 -4.57 14.00 13.99
CA GLY A 132 -4.18 12.59 14.06
C GLY A 132 -5.13 11.62 13.33
N ASP A 133 -6.03 12.10 12.47
CA ASP A 133 -6.92 11.22 11.69
C ASP A 133 -6.15 10.41 10.63
N LEU A 134 -5.92 9.13 10.94
CA LEU A 134 -5.21 8.19 10.06
C LEU A 134 -5.87 8.01 8.70
N THR A 135 -7.17 8.27 8.54
CA THR A 135 -7.85 8.14 7.25
C THR A 135 -7.42 9.22 6.24
N GLN A 136 -6.86 10.31 6.74
CA GLN A 136 -6.36 11.44 5.94
C GLN A 136 -4.82 11.47 5.89
N MET A 137 -4.16 10.86 6.86
CA MET A 137 -2.69 10.84 6.97
C MET A 137 -2.05 9.58 6.39
N SER A 138 -2.83 8.54 6.08
CA SER A 138 -2.30 7.25 5.67
C SER A 138 -3.03 6.67 4.47
N ALA A 139 -2.31 5.80 3.75
CA ALA A 139 -2.89 4.94 2.74
C ALA A 139 -2.37 3.51 2.93
N ARG A 140 -3.21 2.54 2.56
CA ARG A 140 -2.85 1.12 2.52
C ARG A 140 -3.15 0.55 1.15
N VAL A 141 -2.18 -0.15 0.61
CA VAL A 141 -2.23 -0.82 -0.69
C VAL A 141 -2.15 -2.31 -0.46
N GLU A 142 -3.19 -3.02 -0.85
CA GLU A 142 -3.27 -4.47 -0.82
C GLU A 142 -2.83 -5.01 -2.17
N LEU A 143 -1.87 -5.92 -2.14
CA LEU A 143 -1.21 -6.48 -3.30
C LEU A 143 -1.53 -7.96 -3.40
N VAL A 144 -1.95 -8.36 -4.58
CA VAL A 144 -2.12 -9.76 -4.95
C VAL A 144 -1.28 -10.01 -6.19
N GLY A 145 -0.49 -11.08 -6.14
CA GLY A 145 0.35 -11.46 -7.26
C GLY A 145 0.78 -12.91 -7.22
N THR A 146 1.71 -13.22 -8.10
CA THR A 146 2.41 -14.50 -8.19
C THR A 146 3.90 -14.26 -8.10
N GLN A 147 4.62 -15.14 -7.42
CA GLN A 147 6.07 -15.14 -7.35
C GLN A 147 6.61 -16.54 -7.61
N PHE A 148 7.91 -16.63 -7.87
CA PHE A 148 8.57 -17.87 -8.22
C PHE A 148 9.66 -18.22 -7.20
N GLY A 149 9.72 -19.50 -6.83
CA GLY A 149 10.84 -20.06 -6.07
C GLY A 149 10.75 -19.95 -4.55
N VAL A 150 9.80 -19.20 -3.97
CA VAL A 150 9.63 -19.14 -2.50
C VAL A 150 8.39 -19.92 -2.05
N ALA A 151 8.58 -21.08 -1.44
CA ALA A 151 7.47 -21.91 -0.98
C ALA A 151 7.02 -21.53 0.46
N PRO A 152 5.71 -21.55 0.78
CA PRO A 152 5.28 -21.49 2.17
C PRO A 152 5.93 -22.60 3.02
N PRO A 153 6.31 -22.32 4.29
CA PRO A 153 5.91 -21.16 5.10
C PRO A 153 6.75 -19.89 4.89
N ASP A 154 7.75 -19.90 4.01
CA ASP A 154 8.61 -18.75 3.77
C ASP A 154 7.87 -17.60 3.07
N ALA A 155 8.39 -16.39 3.27
CA ALA A 155 7.78 -15.15 2.79
C ALA A 155 8.64 -14.54 1.66
N PRO A 156 8.06 -14.27 0.48
CA PRO A 156 8.74 -13.57 -0.61
C PRO A 156 8.81 -12.07 -0.28
N MET A 157 9.66 -11.72 0.69
CA MET A 157 9.84 -10.33 1.13
C MET A 157 10.55 -9.52 0.04
N PRO A 158 10.18 -8.24 -0.19
CA PRO A 158 10.92 -7.37 -1.10
C PRO A 158 12.31 -7.07 -0.52
N SER A 159 13.26 -6.77 -1.41
CA SER A 159 14.62 -6.35 -1.06
C SER A 159 14.66 -4.95 -0.46
N ASN A 160 13.71 -4.08 -0.84
CA ASN A 160 13.65 -2.69 -0.45
C ASN A 160 12.20 -2.17 -0.46
N ILE A 161 11.92 -1.17 0.37
CA ILE A 161 10.76 -0.30 0.26
C ILE A 161 11.23 1.13 0.55
N SER A 162 10.87 2.08 -0.32
CA SER A 162 11.32 3.47 -0.15
C SER A 162 10.33 4.45 -0.76
N LEU A 163 10.23 5.63 -0.16
CA LEU A 163 9.56 6.78 -0.73
C LEU A 163 10.45 7.33 -1.85
N VAL A 164 9.86 7.62 -3.02
CA VAL A 164 10.60 8.19 -4.16
C VAL A 164 10.16 9.63 -4.49
N ASN A 165 9.35 10.24 -3.62
CA ASN A 165 9.07 11.67 -3.68
C ASN A 165 10.33 12.49 -3.35
N ASP A 166 10.50 13.60 -4.07
CA ASP A 166 11.57 14.56 -3.83
C ASP A 166 11.47 15.15 -2.42
N GLY A 167 12.62 15.40 -1.78
CA GLY A 167 12.68 16.06 -0.47
C GLY A 167 12.70 15.12 0.74
N TRP A 168 12.62 13.80 0.54
CA TRP A 168 12.81 12.81 1.59
C TRP A 168 13.93 11.83 1.24
N VAL A 169 14.66 11.38 2.28
CA VAL A 169 15.65 10.30 2.20
C VAL A 169 15.21 9.16 3.09
N CYS A 170 15.19 7.96 2.52
CA CYS A 170 14.92 6.72 3.24
C CYS A 170 16.23 6.00 3.54
N PRO A 171 16.53 5.68 4.81
CA PRO A 171 17.62 4.77 5.14
C PRO A 171 17.29 3.33 4.68
N LYS A 172 18.25 2.41 4.85
CA LYS A 172 18.00 0.99 4.58
C LYS A 172 16.84 0.48 5.45
N PRO A 173 15.81 -0.16 4.87
CA PRO A 173 14.69 -0.70 5.63
C PRO A 173 15.13 -1.79 6.61
N THR A 174 14.39 -1.90 7.71
CA THR A 174 14.62 -2.89 8.77
C THR A 174 13.53 -3.95 8.76
N MET A 175 13.93 -5.22 8.89
CA MET A 175 13.00 -6.34 9.03
C MET A 175 12.51 -6.45 10.47
N GLN A 176 11.19 -6.46 10.65
CA GLN A 176 10.54 -6.81 11.91
C GLN A 176 10.00 -8.25 11.80
N GLY A 177 10.69 -9.20 12.43
CA GLY A 177 10.42 -10.62 12.24
C GLY A 177 10.79 -11.09 10.83
N ASN A 178 10.00 -12.01 10.25
CA ASN A 178 10.24 -12.59 8.94
C ASN A 178 9.21 -12.17 7.87
N ARG A 179 8.24 -11.33 8.22
CA ARG A 179 7.10 -11.00 7.34
C ARG A 179 6.80 -9.51 7.21
N THR A 180 7.55 -8.66 7.91
CA THR A 180 7.32 -7.22 7.92
C THR A 180 8.62 -6.47 7.69
N LEU A 181 8.61 -5.52 6.76
CA LEU A 181 9.71 -4.62 6.44
C LEU A 181 9.26 -3.19 6.73
N GLN A 182 10.09 -2.37 7.38
CA GLN A 182 9.73 -1.01 7.79
C GLN A 182 10.85 -0.02 7.51
N VAL A 183 10.50 1.23 7.21
CA VAL A 183 11.45 2.32 7.08
C VAL A 183 10.79 3.65 7.47
N CYS A 184 11.57 4.53 8.09
CA CYS A 184 11.20 5.91 8.34
C CYS A 184 11.99 6.81 7.40
N CYS A 185 11.31 7.41 6.42
CA CYS A 185 11.89 8.37 5.50
C CYS A 185 11.81 9.76 6.13
N THR A 186 12.94 10.46 6.20
CA THR A 186 13.03 11.79 6.83
C THR A 186 13.38 12.83 5.78
N ARG A 187 13.12 14.11 6.05
CA ARG A 187 13.42 15.15 5.09
C ARG A 187 14.90 15.20 4.76
N ASP A 188 15.21 15.40 3.48
CA ASP A 188 16.57 15.66 3.05
C ASP A 188 16.99 17.08 3.49
N PRO A 189 17.97 17.24 4.40
CA PRO A 189 18.44 18.56 4.80
C PRO A 189 19.10 19.34 3.66
N LYS A 190 19.46 18.68 2.56
CA LYS A 190 20.06 19.30 1.37
C LYS A 190 19.04 19.71 0.33
N PHE A 191 17.79 19.25 0.44
CA PHE A 191 16.75 19.58 -0.51
C PHE A 191 16.30 21.03 -0.30
N LYS A 192 16.29 21.79 -1.40
CA LYS A 192 15.81 23.17 -1.44
C LYS A 192 14.68 23.21 -2.45
N SER A 193 13.43 23.31 -1.99
CA SER A 193 12.30 23.52 -2.87
C SER A 193 12.28 24.98 -3.33
N ASN A 194 12.12 25.21 -4.63
CA ASN A 194 11.85 26.56 -5.18
C ASN A 194 10.36 26.92 -5.12
N VAL A 195 9.53 26.01 -4.62
CA VAL A 195 8.07 26.13 -4.53
C VAL A 195 7.69 26.70 -3.17
N THR A 196 6.89 27.77 -3.17
CA THR A 196 6.28 28.31 -1.96
C THR A 196 5.24 27.36 -1.39
N ILE A 197 5.16 27.28 -0.05
CA ILE A 197 4.33 26.33 0.73
C ILE A 197 2.83 26.36 0.35
N ASN A 198 2.38 27.40 -0.36
CA ASN A 198 0.98 27.60 -0.75
C ASN A 198 0.63 27.09 -2.16
N GLU A 199 1.56 26.48 -2.90
CA GLU A 199 1.23 25.91 -4.21
C GLU A 199 0.56 24.54 -4.05
N GLU A 200 -0.66 24.42 -4.58
CA GLU A 200 -1.43 23.17 -4.56
C GLU A 200 -0.82 22.09 -5.48
N PHE A 201 0.03 22.49 -6.43
CA PHE A 201 0.62 21.63 -7.43
C PHE A 201 2.12 21.42 -7.17
N LEU A 202 2.58 20.18 -7.33
CA LEU A 202 3.99 19.87 -7.35
C LEU A 202 4.69 20.54 -8.55
N PRO A 203 5.98 20.90 -8.43
CA PRO A 203 6.73 21.44 -9.55
C PRO A 203 6.79 20.44 -10.71
N ARG A 204 6.63 20.96 -11.93
CA ARG A 204 6.64 20.14 -13.16
C ARG A 204 7.93 19.33 -13.27
N GLN A 205 7.78 18.04 -13.55
CA GLN A 205 8.86 17.10 -13.77
C GLN A 205 9.07 16.84 -15.26
N ASN A 206 10.22 16.29 -15.60
CA ASN A 206 10.48 15.89 -16.98
C ASN A 206 9.49 14.80 -17.41
N GLY A 207 8.79 15.03 -18.52
CA GLY A 207 7.73 14.13 -19.02
C GLY A 207 6.31 14.57 -18.67
N ASP A 208 6.12 15.58 -17.81
CA ASP A 208 4.79 16.13 -17.53
C ASP A 208 4.17 16.75 -18.78
N LEU A 209 2.92 16.37 -19.06
CA LEU A 209 2.16 16.88 -20.19
C LEU A 209 1.57 18.26 -19.85
N THR A 210 1.80 19.24 -20.71
CA THR A 210 1.07 20.51 -20.66
C THR A 210 -0.10 20.42 -21.64
N ILE A 211 -1.31 20.24 -21.11
CA ILE A 211 -2.53 20.24 -21.92
C ILE A 211 -3.14 21.64 -21.83
N VAL A 212 -3.22 22.31 -22.98
CA VAL A 212 -3.95 23.57 -23.12
C VAL A 212 -5.13 23.28 -24.03
N TYR A 213 -6.34 23.62 -23.58
CA TYR A 213 -7.53 23.59 -24.41
C TYR A 213 -8.07 25.01 -24.54
N ASP A 214 -8.46 25.36 -25.76
CA ASP A 214 -9.18 26.60 -26.05
C ASP A 214 -10.67 26.38 -25.72
N VAL A 215 -11.34 27.39 -25.16
CA VAL A 215 -12.72 27.29 -24.63
C VAL A 215 -13.70 28.02 -25.54
#